data_AF-A0A9Y2G626-F1
#
_entry.id   AF-A0A9Y2G626-F1
#
_cell.length_a   1.000
_cell.length_b   1.000
_cell.length_c   1.000
_cell.angle_alpha   90.00
_cell.angle_beta   90.00
_cell.angle_gamma   90.00
#
_symmetry.space_group_name_H-M   'P 1'
#
loop_
_entity.id
_entity.type
_entity.pdbx_description
1 polymer ?
#
loop_
_entity_poly.entity_id
_entity_poly.type
_entity_poly.pdbx_seq_one_letter_code
_entity_poly.pdbx_strand_id
1 'polypeptide(L)'
;MNQLAHVLPPREAPPRCLIVGLMPPQLLAASLTGNLLSRTQYPLTVERDSEVLARGTIEDTGAGLSVQLSNREGAAVLTLHNALPADATWALGKLVQRYTD
;
A
#
# COMPACT_ATOMS: atom_id res chain seq x y z
N MET A 1 -1.31 -16.81 41.24
CA MET A 1 -1.41 -17.55 39.96
C MET A 1 -1.47 -16.53 38.86
N ASN A 2 -0.33 -16.22 38.24
CA ASN A 2 -0.22 -15.21 37.18
C ASN A 2 -0.69 -15.80 35.86
N GLN A 3 -1.83 -15.34 35.34
CA GLN A 3 -2.20 -15.54 33.94
C GLN A 3 -1.28 -14.67 33.08
N LEU A 4 -0.31 -15.30 32.42
CA LEU A 4 0.44 -14.71 31.32
C LEU A 4 -0.55 -14.50 30.17
N ALA A 5 -1.01 -13.26 30.01
CA ALA A 5 -1.71 -12.85 28.80
C ALA A 5 -0.79 -13.16 27.61
N HIS A 6 -1.21 -14.11 26.78
CA HIS A 6 -0.55 -14.46 25.54
C HIS A 6 -0.62 -13.24 24.63
N VAL A 7 0.39 -12.36 24.68
CA VAL A 7 0.58 -11.32 23.68
C VAL A 7 0.98 -12.07 22.41
N LEU A 8 0.00 -12.34 21.54
CA LEU A 8 0.29 -12.78 20.19
C LEU A 8 1.24 -11.74 19.57
N PRO A 9 2.38 -12.15 19.00
CA PRO A 9 3.25 -11.20 18.33
C PRO A 9 2.43 -10.49 17.25
N PRO A 10 2.62 -9.18 17.05
CA PRO A 10 1.97 -8.47 15.95
C PRO A 10 2.27 -9.23 14.67
N ARG A 11 1.22 -9.75 14.03
CA ARG A 11 1.36 -10.48 12.77
C ARG A 11 1.70 -9.46 11.70
N GLU A 12 2.99 -9.21 11.51
CA GLU A 12 3.46 -8.37 10.43
C GLU A 12 3.00 -8.97 9.10
N ALA A 13 2.31 -8.15 8.31
CA ALA A 13 1.83 -8.57 7.01
C ALA A 13 3.01 -8.61 6.03
N PRO A 14 3.02 -9.56 5.08
CA PRO A 14 4.09 -9.62 4.09
C PRO A 14 4.14 -8.31 3.27
N PRO A 15 5.33 -7.82 2.90
CA PRO A 15 5.46 -6.62 2.09
C PRO A 15 4.76 -6.80 0.75
N ARG A 16 4.18 -5.72 0.24
CA ARG A 16 3.57 -5.64 -1.09
C ARG A 16 4.48 -4.80 -1.97
N CYS A 17 4.81 -5.31 -3.15
CA CYS A 17 5.57 -4.56 -4.16
C CYS A 17 4.68 -4.32 -5.38
N LEU A 18 4.59 -3.05 -5.79
CA LEU A 18 3.97 -2.62 -7.05
C LEU A 18 5.06 -2.38 -8.08
N ILE A 19 5.22 -3.32 -9.00
CA ILE A 19 6.20 -3.19 -10.09
C ILE A 19 5.54 -2.46 -11.27
N VAL A 20 6.03 -1.26 -11.52
CA VAL A 20 5.60 -0.37 -12.61
C VAL A 20 5.98 -0.99 -13.95
N GLY A 21 5.10 -0.87 -14.94
CA GLY A 21 5.34 -1.34 -16.31
C GLY A 21 5.00 -2.81 -16.58
N LEU A 22 4.65 -3.61 -15.55
CA LEU A 22 4.23 -5.01 -15.76
C LEU A 22 2.80 -5.17 -16.27
N MET A 23 1.91 -4.21 -15.98
CA MET A 23 0.52 -4.21 -16.43
C MET A 23 -0.05 -2.78 -16.40
N PRO A 24 -1.24 -2.53 -16.98
CA PRO A 24 -1.88 -1.23 -16.93
C PRO A 24 -2.02 -0.70 -15.49
N PRO A 25 -1.66 0.56 -15.19
CA PRO A 25 -1.61 1.11 -13.84
C PRO A 25 -2.88 0.91 -13.00
N GLN A 26 -4.05 1.05 -13.61
CA GLN A 26 -5.34 0.90 -12.94
C GLN A 26 -5.62 -0.56 -12.54
N LEU A 27 -5.24 -1.52 -13.39
CA LEU A 27 -5.38 -2.95 -13.08
C LEU A 27 -4.41 -3.37 -11.97
N LEU A 28 -3.19 -2.85 -12.01
CA LEU A 28 -2.20 -3.09 -10.95
C LEU A 28 -2.69 -2.58 -9.60
N ALA A 29 -3.20 -1.34 -9.57
CA ALA A 29 -3.75 -0.75 -8.37
C ALA A 29 -4.96 -1.53 -7.85
N ALA A 30 -5.89 -1.95 -8.73
CA ALA A 30 -7.07 -2.72 -8.35
C ALA A 30 -6.71 -4.10 -7.77
N SER A 31 -5.69 -4.75 -8.35
CA SER A 31 -5.17 -6.01 -7.84
C SER A 31 -4.60 -5.86 -6.43
N LEU A 32 -3.86 -4.78 -6.16
CA LEU A 32 -3.34 -4.52 -4.81
C LEU A 32 -4.47 -4.27 -3.80
N THR A 33 -5.36 -3.32 -4.09
CA THR A 33 -6.42 -2.89 -3.16
C THR A 33 -7.45 -3.98 -2.89
N GLY A 34 -7.76 -4.83 -3.89
CA GLY A 34 -8.70 -5.94 -3.75
C GLY A 34 -8.19 -7.14 -2.94
N ASN A 35 -6.89 -7.21 -2.64
CA ASN A 35 -6.26 -8.34 -1.93
C ASN A 35 -5.77 -7.98 -0.51
N LEU A 36 -6.23 -6.85 0.04
CA LEU A 36 -5.92 -6.44 1.40
C LEU A 36 -6.82 -7.18 2.39
N LEU A 37 -6.23 -7.64 3.49
CA LEU A 37 -7.00 -8.13 4.63
C LEU A 37 -7.37 -6.94 5.52
N SER A 38 -8.61 -6.94 6.02
CA SER A 38 -9.08 -5.89 6.91
C SER A 38 -8.23 -5.79 8.18
N ARG A 39 -8.04 -4.55 8.66
CA ARG A 39 -7.25 -4.15 9.83
C ARG A 39 -5.82 -4.68 9.80
N THR A 40 -5.26 -4.82 8.60
CA THR A 40 -3.91 -5.29 8.37
C THR A 40 -3.13 -4.23 7.61
N GLN A 41 -2.06 -3.73 8.23
CA GLN A 41 -1.14 -2.79 7.59
C GLN A 41 -0.07 -3.56 6.83
N TYR A 42 0.09 -3.25 5.55
CA TYR A 42 1.10 -3.82 4.68
C TYR A 42 2.17 -2.77 4.37
N PRO A 43 3.47 -3.11 4.53
CA PRO A 43 4.53 -2.34 3.89
C PRO A 43 4.33 -2.35 2.37
N LEU A 44 4.50 -1.21 1.73
CA LEU A 44 4.30 -1.04 0.30
C LEU A 44 5.54 -0.39 -0.34
N THR A 45 6.07 -1.00 -1.40
CA THR A 45 7.06 -0.38 -2.30
C THR A 45 6.48 -0.23 -3.70
N VAL A 46 6.90 0.82 -4.40
CA VAL A 46 6.64 1.02 -5.84
C VAL A 46 7.98 0.99 -6.54
N GLU A 47 8.15 0.07 -7.49
CA GLU A 47 9.43 -0.24 -8.12
C GLU A 47 9.37 -0.15 -9.63
N ARG A 48 10.44 0.32 -10.26
CA ARG A 48 10.67 0.32 -11.71
C ARG A 48 12.12 -0.10 -11.96
N ASP A 49 12.36 -1.05 -12.85
CA ASP A 49 13.73 -1.47 -13.21
C ASP A 49 14.63 -1.78 -12.00
N SER A 50 14.07 -2.45 -10.99
CA SER A 50 14.71 -2.74 -9.68
C SER A 50 15.06 -1.51 -8.82
N GLU A 51 14.56 -0.33 -9.20
CA GLU A 51 14.68 0.92 -8.48
C GLU A 51 13.41 1.20 -7.65
N VAL A 52 13.55 1.32 -6.32
CA VAL A 52 12.42 1.74 -5.45
C VAL A 52 12.14 3.23 -5.64
N LEU A 53 11.01 3.58 -6.24
CA LEU A 53 10.59 4.96 -6.51
C LEU A 53 9.87 5.59 -5.30
N ALA A 54 9.02 4.79 -4.65
CA ALA A 54 8.27 5.19 -3.46
C ALA A 54 8.11 4.03 -2.48
N ARG A 55 7.95 4.37 -1.20
CA ARG A 55 7.75 3.39 -0.11
C ARG A 55 6.83 3.94 0.97
N GLY A 56 6.20 3.04 1.71
CA GLY A 56 5.40 3.37 2.87
C GLY A 56 4.45 2.24 3.22
N THR A 57 3.18 2.54 3.43
CA THR A 57 2.19 1.57 3.90
C THR A 57 0.86 1.70 3.19
N ILE A 58 0.14 0.58 3.15
CA ILE A 58 -1.26 0.51 2.76
C ILE A 58 -2.00 -0.35 3.80
N GLU A 59 -3.17 0.11 4.21
CA GLU A 59 -4.00 -0.55 5.21
C GLU A 59 -5.46 -0.45 4.83
N ASP A 60 -6.19 -1.56 4.95
CA ASP A 60 -7.64 -1.52 5.09
C ASP A 60 -7.96 -1.34 6.57
N THR A 61 -8.47 -0.18 6.97
CA THR A 61 -8.75 0.14 8.38
C THR A 61 -10.09 -0.41 8.87
N GLY A 62 -10.87 -1.02 7.97
CA GLY A 62 -12.28 -1.36 8.17
C GLY A 62 -13.24 -0.19 7.95
N ALA A 63 -12.75 1.06 7.93
CA ALA A 63 -13.52 2.24 7.53
C ALA A 63 -13.24 2.65 6.07
N GLY A 64 -12.13 2.19 5.50
CA GLY A 64 -11.69 2.46 4.14
C GLY A 64 -10.21 2.09 3.98
N LEU A 65 -9.61 2.51 2.86
CA LEU A 65 -8.20 2.30 2.59
C LEU A 65 -7.39 3.54 2.98
N SER A 66 -6.39 3.34 3.83
CA SER A 66 -5.38 4.33 4.14
C SER A 66 -4.08 3.98 3.41
N VAL A 67 -3.46 4.97 2.78
CA VAL A 67 -2.24 4.80 2.00
C VAL A 67 -1.30 5.94 2.34
N GLN A 68 -0.05 5.62 2.65
CA GLN A 68 1.00 6.60 2.87
C GLN A 68 2.22 6.17 2.07
N LEU A 69 2.64 6.99 1.12
CA LEU A 69 3.83 6.74 0.31
C LEU A 69 4.69 8.00 0.27
N SER A 70 6.00 7.80 0.42
CA SER A 70 7.03 8.83 0.25
C SER A 70 8.06 8.41 -0.79
N ASN A 71 8.63 9.39 -1.50
CA ASN A 71 9.71 9.17 -2.44
C ASN A 71 11.06 8.96 -1.70
N ARG A 72 12.14 8.82 -2.47
CA ARG A 72 13.51 8.67 -1.96
C ARG A 72 13.99 9.83 -1.07
N GLU A 73 13.51 11.03 -1.35
CA GLU A 73 13.82 12.27 -0.62
C GLU A 73 12.99 12.41 0.66
N GLY A 74 12.05 11.50 0.91
CA GLY A 74 11.14 11.54 2.05
C GLY A 74 9.92 12.43 1.84
N ALA A 75 9.74 13.02 0.65
CA ALA A 75 8.55 13.79 0.32
C ALA A 75 7.34 12.87 0.12
N ALA A 76 6.20 13.22 0.70
CA ALA A 76 4.95 12.49 0.52
C ALA A 76 4.47 12.59 -0.93
N VAL A 77 4.25 11.45 -1.58
CA VAL A 77 3.77 11.36 -2.97
C VAL A 77 2.32 10.87 -3.07
N LEU A 78 1.85 10.18 -2.03
CA LEU A 78 0.44 9.81 -1.88
C LEU A 78 0.11 9.72 -0.39
N THR A 79 -0.97 10.38 0.01
CA THR A 79 -1.51 10.28 1.37
C THR A 79 -3.03 10.22 1.27
N LEU A 80 -3.59 9.11 1.72
CA LEU A 80 -5.01 8.84 1.77
C LEU A 80 -5.36 8.36 3.17
N HIS A 81 -6.49 8.84 3.68
CA HIS A 81 -7.02 8.45 4.98
C HIS A 81 -8.43 7.93 4.81
N ASN A 82 -8.63 6.63 5.08
CA ASN A 82 -9.93 5.95 5.00
C ASN A 82 -10.68 6.24 3.69
N ALA A 83 -9.97 6.28 2.56
CA ALA A 83 -10.56 6.52 1.26
C ALA A 83 -11.42 5.32 0.83
N LEU A 84 -12.43 5.56 -0.01
CA LEU A 84 -13.19 4.48 -0.61
C LEU A 84 -12.24 3.61 -1.45
N PRO A 85 -12.48 2.28 -1.56
CA PRO A 85 -11.63 1.40 -2.35
C PRO A 85 -11.45 1.86 -3.80
N ALA A 86 -12.51 2.42 -4.41
CA ALA A 86 -12.45 2.96 -5.77
C ALA A 86 -11.52 4.18 -5.88
N ASP A 87 -11.60 5.12 -4.93
CA ASP A 87 -10.77 6.33 -4.91
C ASP A 87 -9.29 5.99 -4.65
N ALA A 88 -9.04 5.10 -3.70
CA ALA A 88 -7.70 4.61 -3.41
C ALA A 88 -7.08 3.88 -4.62
N THR A 89 -7.87 3.04 -5.29
CA THR A 89 -7.45 2.35 -6.52
C THR A 89 -7.13 3.35 -7.62
N TRP A 90 -7.99 4.35 -7.83
CA TRP A 90 -7.77 5.38 -8.83
C TRP A 90 -6.52 6.21 -8.53
N ALA A 91 -6.34 6.65 -7.28
CA ALA A 91 -5.20 7.47 -6.87
C ALA A 91 -3.88 6.70 -6.97
N LEU A 92 -3.84 5.44 -6.55
CA LEU A 92 -2.69 4.55 -6.76
C LEU A 92 -2.41 4.35 -8.25
N GLY A 93 -3.45 4.12 -9.06
CA GLY A 93 -3.32 3.99 -10.50
C GLY A 93 -2.74 5.25 -11.16
N LYS A 94 -3.14 6.44 -10.68
CA LYS A 94 -2.59 7.72 -11.14
C LYS A 94 -1.14 7.92 -10.71
N LEU A 95 -0.77 7.53 -9.50
CA LEU A 95 0.61 7.56 -9.03
C LEU A 95 1.49 6.65 -9.90
N VAL A 96 1.06 5.41 -10.11
CA VAL A 96 1.77 4.43 -10.96
C VAL A 96 1.86 4.93 -12.40
N GLN A 97 0.79 5.53 -12.95
CA GLN A 97 0.81 6.13 -14.29
C GLN A 97 1.85 7.25 -14.39
N ARG A 98 1.92 8.15 -13.40
CA ARG A 98 2.96 9.20 -13.35
C ARG A 98 4.37 8.63 -13.29
N TYR A 99 4.54 7.49 -12.62
CA TYR A 99 5.81 6.77 -12.64
C TYR A 99 5.99 5.92 -13.87
N THR A 100 5.02 5.83 -14.78
CA THR A 100 5.11 5.10 -16.05
C THR A 100 5.51 6.02 -17.20
N ASP A 101 4.92 7.21 -17.24
CA ASP A 101 5.19 8.28 -18.21
C ASP A 101 6.56 8.96 -17.98
#